data_AF-A0AAD4ZH29-F1
#
_entry.id   AF-A0AAD4ZH29-F1
#
_cell.length_a   1.000
_cell.length_b   1.000
_cell.length_c   1.000
_cell.angle_alpha   90.00
_cell.angle_beta   90.00
_cell.angle_gamma   90.00
#
_symmetry.space_group_name_H-M   'P 1'
#
loop_
_entity.id
_entity.type
_entity.pdbx_description
1 polymer ?
#
loop_
_entity_poly.entity_id
_entity_poly.type
_entity_poly.pdbx_seq_one_letter_code
_entity_poly.pdbx_strand_id
1 'polypeptide(L)'
;MCKLVSPNQVSFVPGRQISDNIFIAQEVLHRFYRARGKTGYIAWKIDLSKAYDILKWSFIEQTLAEIGIRETSLHLIMSCVKNVSYKIILNGQLTESFKPQRGVRQGDPLSPYLFVLCMEKLSHIIAARVLKKEWKAVRAARSGPLIWHICSLRMT
;
A
#
# COMPACT_ATOMS: atom_id res chain seq x y z
N MET A 1 3.72 -14.50 -2.70
CA MET A 1 3.54 -13.14 -2.14
C MET A 1 4.78 -12.63 -1.41
N CYS A 2 5.41 -13.40 -0.50
CA CYS A 2 6.58 -12.94 0.27
C CYS A 2 7.82 -12.55 -0.54
N LYS A 3 8.01 -13.05 -1.77
CA LYS A 3 9.09 -12.62 -2.68
C LYS A 3 8.77 -11.34 -3.46
N LEU A 4 7.48 -10.99 -3.55
CA LEU A 4 6.99 -9.88 -4.35
C LEU A 4 6.73 -8.63 -3.49
N VAL A 5 6.41 -8.83 -2.21
CA VAL A 5 6.04 -7.76 -1.27
C VAL A 5 7.20 -7.48 -0.30
N SER A 6 7.72 -6.26 -0.35
CA SER A 6 8.78 -5.71 0.49
C SER A 6 8.56 -6.05 1.97
N PRO A 7 9.63 -6.30 2.75
CA PRO A 7 9.51 -6.54 4.19
C PRO A 7 8.87 -5.37 4.94
N ASN A 8 8.88 -4.16 4.37
CA ASN A 8 8.33 -2.95 4.99
C ASN A 8 6.80 -2.85 4.88
N GLN A 9 6.16 -3.74 4.10
CA GLN A 9 4.70 -3.84 3.96
C GLN A 9 4.19 -5.00 4.81
N VAL A 10 3.57 -4.70 5.95
CA VAL A 10 3.14 -5.75 6.89
C VAL A 10 1.67 -6.15 6.75
N SER A 11 0.86 -5.37 6.04
CA SER A 11 -0.58 -5.62 5.98
C SER A 11 -0.97 -6.69 4.98
N PHE A 12 -1.92 -7.55 5.38
CA PHE A 12 -2.49 -8.65 4.57
C PHE A 12 -1.46 -9.65 4.02
N VAL A 13 -0.30 -9.75 4.67
CA VAL A 13 0.72 -10.76 4.37
C VAL A 13 0.78 -11.75 5.55
N PRO A 14 0.55 -13.06 5.32
CA PRO A 14 0.64 -14.05 6.38
C PRO A 14 1.99 -14.01 7.11
N GLY A 15 1.96 -14.04 8.44
CA GLY A 15 3.16 -14.04 9.28
C GLY A 15 3.78 -12.67 9.55
N ARG A 16 3.18 -11.56 9.09
CA ARG A 16 3.61 -10.19 9.43
C ARG A 16 2.61 -9.55 10.39
N GLN A 17 3.11 -8.91 11.46
CA GLN A 17 2.26 -8.24 12.44
C GLN A 17 2.39 -6.72 12.32
N ILE A 18 1.29 -6.00 12.53
CA ILE A 18 1.28 -4.53 12.50
C ILE A 18 2.10 -3.93 13.66
N SER A 19 2.19 -4.65 14.78
CA SER A 19 3.00 -4.29 15.95
C SER A 19 4.46 -4.06 15.58
N ASP A 20 5.04 -4.88 14.69
CA ASP A 20 6.43 -4.74 14.25
C ASP A 20 6.69 -3.37 13.64
N ASN A 21 5.80 -2.91 12.76
CA ASN A 21 5.89 -1.58 12.14
C ASN A 21 5.70 -0.45 13.16
N ILE A 22 4.85 -0.64 14.17
CA ILE A 22 4.65 0.34 15.25
C ILE A 22 5.95 0.49 16.06
N PHE A 23 6.58 -0.62 16.46
CA PHE A 23 7.85 -0.60 17.19
C PHE A 23 8.97 0.06 16.38
N ILE A 24 9.11 -0.29 15.10
CA ILE A 24 10.12 0.31 14.23
C ILE A 24 9.89 1.82 14.09
N ALA A 25 8.64 2.25 13.89
CA ALA A 25 8.31 3.67 13.78
C ALA A 25 8.60 4.44 15.08
N GLN A 26 8.27 3.88 16.24
CA GLN A 26 8.55 4.48 17.54
C GLN A 26 10.05 4.66 17.76
N GLU A 27 10.86 3.65 17.45
CA GLU A 27 12.32 3.73 17.62
C GLU A 27 12.95 4.77 16.68
N VAL A 28 12.49 4.84 15.42
CA VAL A 28 12.93 5.88 14.47
C VAL A 28 12.58 7.29 14.98
N LEU A 29 11.36 7.49 15.45
CA LEU A 29 10.91 8.78 15.98
C LEU A 29 11.67 9.16 17.25
N HIS A 30 11.92 8.20 18.14
CA HIS A 30 12.72 8.40 19.33
C HIS A 30 14.14 8.87 18.99
N ARG A 31 14.77 8.25 17.99
CA ARG A 31 16.07 8.69 17.47
C ARG A 31 16.01 10.10 16.89
N PHE A 32 14.97 10.44 16.14
CA PHE A 32 14.81 11.78 15.57
C PHE A 32 14.71 12.83 16.67
N TYR A 33 13.95 12.53 17.73
CA TYR A 33 13.79 13.41 18.88
C TYR A 33 15.10 13.60 19.66
N ARG A 34 15.91 12.55 19.82
CA ARG A 34 17.18 12.62 20.55
C ARG A 34 18.37 13.09 19.71
N ALA A 35 18.21 13.21 18.40
CA ALA A 35 19.27 13.66 17.51
C ALA A 35 19.70 15.09 17.88
N ARG A 36 21.01 15.28 18.04
CA ARG A 36 21.64 16.59 18.27
C ARG A 36 22.59 16.87 17.12
N GLY A 37 22.61 18.11 16.61
CA GLY A 37 23.51 18.52 15.53
C GLY A 37 22.84 19.48 14.55
N LYS A 38 23.58 19.87 13.50
CA LYS A 38 23.10 20.82 12.47
C LYS A 38 22.13 20.19 11.46
N THR A 39 22.10 18.86 11.35
CA THR A 39 21.25 18.14 10.41
C THR A 39 20.07 17.52 11.15
N GLY A 40 18.86 17.99 10.84
CA GLY A 40 17.61 17.45 11.37
C GLY A 40 17.10 16.24 10.57
N TYR A 41 16.14 15.53 11.13
CA TYR A 41 15.42 14.45 10.47
C TYR A 41 13.96 14.84 10.26
N ILE A 42 13.35 14.33 9.20
CA ILE A 42 11.94 14.56 8.87
C ILE A 42 11.29 13.21 8.59
N ALA A 43 10.10 13.00 9.14
CA ALA A 43 9.24 11.86 8.84
C ALA A 43 7.98 12.35 8.11
N TRP A 44 7.61 11.69 7.00
CA TRP A 44 6.40 12.01 6.26
C TRP A 44 5.34 10.96 6.58
N LYS A 45 4.23 11.41 7.16
CA LYS A 45 3.05 10.56 7.38
C LYS A 45 2.05 10.86 6.27
N ILE A 46 1.84 9.87 5.40
CA ILE A 46 0.88 9.95 4.29
C ILE A 46 -0.25 8.99 4.61
N ASP A 47 -1.47 9.51 4.61
CA ASP A 47 -2.70 8.73 4.79
C ASP A 47 -3.53 8.82 3.50
N LEU A 48 -3.94 7.66 2.97
CA LEU A 48 -4.71 7.59 1.73
C LEU A 48 -6.20 7.55 2.07
N SER A 49 -6.89 8.68 1.88
CA SER A 49 -8.33 8.74 2.09
C SER A 49 -9.06 7.84 1.08
N LYS A 50 -10.00 7.03 1.59
CA LYS A 50 -10.84 6.14 0.76
C LYS A 50 -10.02 5.31 -0.23
N ALA A 51 -8.91 4.73 0.24
CA ALA A 51 -7.90 4.12 -0.63
C ALA A 51 -8.48 3.04 -1.57
N TYR A 52 -9.51 2.30 -1.11
CA TYR A 52 -10.23 1.32 -1.91
C TYR A 52 -11.06 1.95 -3.02
N ASP A 53 -11.64 3.14 -2.82
CA ASP A 53 -12.54 3.76 -3.78
C ASP A 53 -11.81 4.54 -4.88
N ILE A 54 -10.59 5.01 -4.60
CA ILE A 54 -9.84 5.90 -5.50
C ILE A 54 -8.94 5.17 -6.50
N LEU A 55 -8.72 3.86 -6.31
CA LEU A 55 -7.77 3.07 -7.08
C LEU A 55 -8.19 2.95 -8.55
N LYS A 56 -7.45 3.55 -9.48
CA LYS A 56 -7.80 3.51 -10.91
C LYS A 56 -7.64 2.09 -11.46
N TRP A 57 -8.62 1.61 -12.22
CA TRP A 57 -8.56 0.27 -12.81
C TRP A 57 -7.40 0.08 -13.78
N SER A 58 -7.08 1.09 -14.58
CA SER A 58 -5.91 1.06 -15.46
C SER A 58 -4.60 0.90 -14.70
N PHE A 59 -4.50 1.48 -13.50
CA PHE A 59 -3.33 1.34 -12.66
C PHE A 59 -3.20 -0.07 -12.06
N ILE A 60 -4.32 -0.69 -11.67
CA ILE A 60 -4.35 -2.10 -11.22
C ILE A 60 -3.86 -3.00 -12.35
N GLU A 61 -4.44 -2.84 -13.54
CA GLU A 61 -4.13 -3.63 -14.73
C GLU A 61 -2.65 -3.54 -15.11
N GLN A 62 -2.10 -2.32 -15.19
CA GLN A 62 -0.67 -2.09 -15.44
C GLN A 62 0.22 -2.74 -14.37
N THR A 63 -0.15 -2.61 -13.10
CA THR A 63 0.63 -3.18 -12.00
C THR A 63 0.67 -4.71 -12.08
N LEU A 64 -0.48 -5.36 -12.37
CA LEU A 64 -0.54 -6.81 -12.51
C LEU A 64 0.23 -7.31 -13.74
N ALA A 65 0.20 -6.56 -14.84
CA ALA A 65 0.99 -6.87 -16.03
C ALA A 65 2.50 -6.78 -15.76
N GLU A 66 2.95 -5.72 -15.08
CA GLU A 66 4.36 -5.53 -14.68
C GLU A 66 4.87 -6.63 -13.74
N ILE A 67 3.99 -7.17 -12.89
CA ILE A 67 4.30 -8.31 -12.00
C ILE A 67 4.49 -9.62 -12.78
N GLY A 68 4.05 -9.68 -14.04
CA GLY A 68 4.15 -10.88 -14.88
C GLY A 68 2.97 -11.84 -14.72
N ILE A 69 1.80 -11.36 -14.31
CA ILE A 69 0.59 -12.18 -14.34
C ILE A 69 0.25 -12.49 -15.80
N ARG A 70 0.01 -13.78 -16.11
CA ARG A 70 -0.40 -14.22 -17.45
C ARG A 70 -1.65 -13.46 -17.91
N GLU A 71 -1.67 -13.08 -19.18
CA GLU A 71 -2.75 -12.28 -19.79
C GLU A 71 -4.15 -12.86 -19.52
N THR A 72 -4.31 -14.18 -19.61
CA THR A 72 -5.58 -14.87 -19.32
C THR A 72 -6.05 -14.67 -17.86
N SER A 73 -5.13 -14.79 -16.91
CA SER A 73 -5.42 -14.57 -15.48
C SER A 73 -5.66 -13.09 -15.18
N LEU A 74 -4.91 -12.20 -15.83
CA LEU A 74 -5.11 -10.76 -15.73
C LEU A 74 -6.50 -10.36 -16.24
N HIS A 75 -6.93 -10.89 -17.38
CA HIS A 75 -8.26 -10.63 -17.92
C HIS A 75 -9.37 -11.09 -16.97
N LEU A 76 -9.23 -12.27 -16.36
CA LEU A 76 -10.18 -12.78 -15.37
C LEU A 76 -10.26 -11.88 -14.14
N ILE A 77 -9.11 -11.49 -13.57
CA ILE A 77 -9.04 -10.59 -12.43
C ILE A 77 -9.69 -9.24 -12.78
N MET A 78 -9.34 -8.65 -13.93
CA MET A 78 -9.88 -7.36 -14.34
C MET A 78 -11.38 -7.43 -14.66
N SER A 79 -11.89 -8.56 -15.14
CA SER A 79 -13.33 -8.79 -15.28
C SER A 79 -14.05 -8.74 -13.93
N CYS A 80 -13.49 -9.36 -12.88
CA CYS A 80 -14.04 -9.27 -11.51
C CYS A 80 -14.02 -7.84 -10.97
N VAL A 81 -12.97 -7.07 -11.27
CA VAL A 81 -12.82 -5.68 -10.80
C VAL A 81 -13.74 -4.71 -11.55
N LYS A 82 -13.86 -4.85 -12.88
CA LYS A 82 -14.59 -3.90 -13.75
C LYS A 82 -16.09 -4.19 -13.81
N ASN A 83 -16.51 -5.46 -13.69
CA ASN A 83 -17.91 -5.85 -13.86
C ASN A 83 -18.70 -5.78 -12.55
N VAL A 84 -18.75 -4.58 -11.96
CA VAL A 84 -19.50 -4.29 -10.74
C VAL A 84 -20.54 -3.21 -10.99
N SER A 85 -21.63 -3.26 -10.23
CA SER A 85 -22.71 -2.28 -10.28
C SER A 85 -23.22 -2.02 -8.86
N TYR A 86 -23.46 -0.76 -8.55
CA TYR A 86 -23.87 -0.33 -7.21
C TYR A 86 -25.26 0.28 -7.23
N LYS A 87 -25.97 0.10 -6.12
CA LYS A 87 -27.15 0.87 -5.74
C LYS A 87 -26.92 1.39 -4.33
N ILE A 88 -27.41 2.60 -4.05
CA ILE A 88 -27.32 3.20 -2.71
C ILE A 88 -28.71 3.10 -2.08
N ILE A 89 -28.77 2.83 -0.78
CA ILE A 89 -30.02 2.96 -0.02
C ILE A 89 -30.07 4.39 0.50
N LEU A 90 -31.04 5.17 0.03
CA LEU A 90 -31.33 6.53 0.47
C LEU A 90 -32.71 6.54 1.14
N ASN A 91 -32.77 6.88 2.43
CA ASN A 91 -34.03 6.92 3.20
C ASN A 91 -34.86 5.61 3.11
N GLY A 92 -34.20 4.46 3.10
CA GLY A 92 -34.85 3.14 3.00
C GLY A 92 -35.24 2.72 1.58
N GLN A 93 -35.02 3.55 0.57
CA GLN A 93 -35.27 3.23 -0.83
C GLN A 93 -33.97 3.04 -1.62
N LEU A 94 -33.94 2.08 -2.53
CA LEU A 94 -32.80 1.87 -3.42
C LEU A 94 -32.81 2.91 -4.54
N THR A 95 -31.65 3.50 -4.83
CA THR A 95 -31.43 4.34 -6.00
C THR A 95 -31.41 3.52 -7.29
N GLU A 96 -31.40 4.23 -8.42
CA GLU A 96 -30.96 3.64 -9.68
C GLU A 96 -29.55 3.06 -9.58
N SER A 97 -29.30 2.10 -10.48
CA SER A 97 -28.02 1.42 -10.55
C SER A 97 -26.99 2.27 -11.28
N PHE A 98 -25.79 2.36 -10.74
CA PHE A 98 -24.67 3.03 -11.40
C PHE A 98 -23.43 2.13 -11.43
N LYS A 99 -22.58 2.36 -12.43
CA LYS A 99 -21.30 1.65 -12.57
C LYS A 99 -20.16 2.54 -12.09
N PRO A 100 -19.30 2.06 -11.18
CA PRO A 100 -18.09 2.78 -10.83
C PRO A 100 -17.11 2.81 -12.00
N GLN A 101 -16.16 3.74 -11.98
CA GLN A 101 -15.06 3.83 -12.96
C GLN A 101 -13.69 3.55 -12.33
N ARG A 102 -13.67 3.38 -11.00
CA ARG A 102 -12.47 3.17 -10.19
C ARG A 102 -12.88 2.50 -8.88
N GLY A 103 -11.86 2.04 -8.18
CA GLY A 103 -11.95 1.43 -6.88
C GLY A 103 -12.07 -0.09 -6.93
N VAL A 104 -11.85 -0.70 -5.78
CA VAL A 104 -11.93 -2.13 -5.52
C VAL A 104 -13.01 -2.38 -4.47
N ARG A 105 -13.77 -3.47 -4.63
CA ARG A 105 -14.95 -3.73 -3.81
C ARG A 105 -14.56 -4.10 -2.38
N GLN A 106 -15.03 -3.34 -1.40
CA GLN A 106 -14.88 -3.72 0.02
C GLN A 106 -15.68 -5.01 0.30
N GLY A 107 -15.09 -5.91 1.09
CA GLY A 107 -15.67 -7.24 1.36
C GLY A 107 -15.41 -8.29 0.26
N ASP A 108 -14.76 -7.92 -0.84
CA ASP A 108 -14.25 -8.89 -1.81
C ASP A 108 -12.93 -9.49 -1.31
N PRO A 109 -12.78 -10.83 -1.24
CA PRO A 109 -11.53 -11.47 -0.83
C PRO A 109 -10.32 -11.07 -1.68
N LEU A 110 -10.50 -10.66 -2.94
CA LEU A 110 -9.42 -10.28 -3.84
C LEU A 110 -8.92 -8.84 -3.62
N SER A 111 -9.82 -7.93 -3.22
CA SER A 111 -9.52 -6.50 -3.10
C SER A 111 -8.32 -6.16 -2.20
N PRO A 112 -8.14 -6.78 -1.02
CA PRO A 112 -6.99 -6.49 -0.16
C PRO A 112 -5.66 -6.82 -0.85
N TYR A 113 -5.61 -7.91 -1.60
CA TYR A 113 -4.39 -8.33 -2.32
C TYR A 113 -4.08 -7.39 -3.48
N LEU A 114 -5.08 -7.01 -4.27
CA LEU A 114 -4.90 -6.04 -5.36
C LEU A 114 -4.38 -4.71 -4.82
N PHE A 115 -4.92 -4.27 -3.69
CA PHE A 115 -4.49 -3.05 -3.04
C PHE A 115 -3.04 -3.14 -2.55
N VAL A 116 -2.66 -4.25 -1.89
CA VAL A 116 -1.27 -4.47 -1.45
C VAL A 116 -0.29 -4.47 -2.62
N LEU A 117 -0.62 -5.13 -3.74
CA LEU A 117 0.22 -5.15 -4.93
C LEU A 117 0.38 -3.75 -5.55
N CYS A 118 -0.70 -2.98 -5.59
CA CYS A 118 -0.66 -1.59 -6.05
C CYS A 118 0.22 -0.70 -5.14
N MET A 119 0.12 -0.87 -3.83
CA MET A 119 0.99 -0.16 -2.88
C MET A 119 2.45 -0.59 -2.96
N GLU A 120 2.71 -1.86 -3.30
CA GLU A 120 4.06 -2.37 -3.43
C GLU A 120 4.84 -1.66 -4.55
N LYS A 121 4.16 -1.21 -5.59
CA LYS A 121 4.76 -0.37 -6.63
C LYS A 121 5.36 0.92 -6.05
N LEU A 122 4.71 1.54 -5.07
CA LEU A 122 5.26 2.69 -4.35
C LEU A 122 6.51 2.30 -3.55
N SER A 123 6.48 1.16 -2.85
CA SER A 123 7.63 0.62 -2.11
C SER A 123 8.86 0.46 -3.02
N HIS A 124 8.67 -0.09 -4.22
CA HIS A 124 9.73 -0.26 -5.22
C HIS A 124 10.29 1.07 -5.73
N ILE A 125 9.43 2.06 -6.01
CA ILE A 125 9.87 3.39 -6.44
C ILE A 125 10.75 4.03 -5.37
N ILE A 126 10.32 3.99 -4.10
CA ILE A 126 11.11 4.55 -3.00
C ILE A 126 12.44 3.81 -2.86
N ALA A 127 12.44 2.48 -2.89
CA ALA A 127 13.65 1.67 -2.81
C ALA A 127 14.64 2.00 -3.93
N ALA A 128 14.16 2.18 -5.17
CA ALA A 128 15.00 2.56 -6.31
C ALA A 128 15.71 3.91 -6.09
N ARG A 129 15.02 4.90 -5.51
CA ARG A 129 15.62 6.22 -5.18
C ARG A 129 16.69 6.12 -4.10
N VAL A 130 16.49 5.25 -3.12
CA VAL A 130 17.47 4.97 -2.06
C VAL A 130 18.70 4.27 -2.63
N LEU A 131 18.51 3.26 -3.49
CA LEU A 131 19.61 2.54 -4.16
C LEU A 131 20.44 3.46 -5.05
N LYS A 132 19.81 4.40 -5.76
CA LYS A 132 20.48 5.45 -6.55
C LYS A 132 21.17 6.52 -5.70
N LYS A 133 21.10 6.44 -4.36
CA LYS A 133 21.63 7.42 -3.41
C LYS A 133 21.03 8.82 -3.54
N GLU A 134 19.90 8.95 -4.23
CA GLU A 134 19.14 10.21 -4.31
C GLU A 134 18.47 10.49 -2.96
N TRP A 135 17.96 9.45 -2.29
CA TRP A 135 17.32 9.53 -0.99
C TRP A 135 18.16 8.82 0.08
N LYS A 136 18.32 9.45 1.25
CA LYS A 136 19.06 8.87 2.37
C LYS A 136 18.13 8.10 3.30
N ALA A 137 18.37 6.79 3.43
CA ALA A 137 17.70 5.97 4.43
C ALA A 137 18.22 6.27 5.84
N VAL A 138 17.38 5.96 6.83
CA VAL A 138 17.63 6.16 8.26
C VAL A 138 17.90 4.82 8.91
N ARG A 139 18.74 4.79 9.95
CA ARG A 139 18.85 3.62 10.83
C ARG A 139 18.18 3.94 12.15
N ALA A 140 17.50 2.98 12.77
CA ALA A 140 16.97 3.16 14.11
C ALA A 140 18.11 3.10 15.16
N ALA A 141 19.03 2.15 15.01
CA ALA A 141 20.22 1.97 15.87
C ALA A 141 21.54 1.96 15.07
N ARG A 142 22.70 2.00 15.73
CA ARG A 142 24.03 1.97 15.06
C ARG A 142 24.21 0.73 14.17
N SER A 143 23.76 -0.44 14.62
CA SER A 143 23.75 -1.72 13.89
C SER A 143 22.35 -2.10 13.37
N GLY A 144 21.38 -1.18 13.46
CA GLY A 144 20.00 -1.45 13.06
C GLY A 144 19.79 -1.49 11.54
N PRO A 145 18.66 -2.05 11.08
CA PRO A 145 18.30 -2.07 9.67
C PRO A 145 18.18 -0.65 9.09
N LEU A 146 18.42 -0.54 7.79
CA LEU A 146 18.13 0.68 7.03
C LEU A 146 16.62 0.74 6.77
N ILE A 147 16.03 1.87 7.11
CA ILE A 147 14.61 2.16 7.03
C ILE A 147 14.44 3.40 6.16
N TRP A 148 13.64 3.27 5.12
CA TRP A 148 13.31 4.38 4.21
C TRP A 148 11.80 4.58 4.03
N HIS A 149 11.00 3.54 4.29
CA HIS A 149 9.55 3.65 4.42
C HIS A 149 9.04 2.54 5.32
N ILE A 150 7.85 2.76 5.87
CA ILE A 150 7.06 1.78 6.60
C ILE A 150 5.65 1.90 6.02
N CYS A 151 5.04 0.79 5.61
CA CYS A 151 3.69 0.78 5.08
C CYS A 151 2.80 -0.09 5.96
N SER A 152 1.71 0.51 6.45
CA SER A 152 0.70 -0.19 7.24
C SER A 152 -0.67 0.22 6.71
N LEU A 153 -1.53 -0.77 6.51
CA LEU A 153 -2.93 -0.60 6.16
C LEU A 153 -3.77 -0.97 7.37
N ARG A 154 -4.57 0.00 7.80
CA ARG A 154 -5.64 -0.20 8.75
C ARG A 154 -6.94 -0.20 7.94
N MET A 155 -7.66 -1.32 7.97
CA MET A 155 -9.08 -1.29 7.58
C MET A 155 -9.84 -0.69 8.76
N THR A 156 -10.52 0.43 8.52
CA THR A 156 -11.53 1.00 9.40
C THR A 156 -12.90 0.66 8.86
#